data_AF-A0A6J6CG24-F1
#
_entry.id   AF-A0A6J6CG24-F1
#
_cell.length_a   1.000
_cell.length_b   1.000
_cell.length_c   1.000
_cell.angle_alpha   90.00
_cell.angle_beta   90.00
_cell.angle_gamma   90.00
#
_symmetry.space_group_name_H-M   'P 1'
#
loop_
_entity.id
_entity.type
_entity.pdbx_description
1 polymer ?
#
loop_
_entity_poly.entity_id
_entity_poly.type
_entity_poly.pdbx_seq_one_letter_code
_entity_poly.pdbx_strand_id
1 'polypeptide(L)'
;MRTLLLSFAMATLLAQASFAGEVFDPGSLAPQRDQFAFVVSNTAVPAVTLLSVQPPGVDEIGVRGEWLNCYSTSDPACALKTRTWSGPGDQGVIGWSVLPICDSQASENCIEKFEIAYDGANFAGAKFLRTLAGGLSIPSDPTFNYVGGGTTSIWDDSTLANSKKQSYMTNFIYSSFYDPSTKKFNVSNISLSIVPVKEVSGAYKAPVMDRNLPANNRISFGPRGSVWSEDGVIGVATDFPSTSKFRLTVRSTNQVTGWFKARLKDPAIDIKKYSEDNNKVVIEGEPVSVPTFVYTKFKSEFNTKENKWWQNNGQSNSTTGAGADQQDIFEYLDYFRPLVNDRAAGFNTLWTVNSTNWGNQNKCLMDPSRVVGIVSTNAMGFNGNSPSYKDGTLNYQVAGMHYMPDGKSLVEGTYDLLIRSDAARCLYGFSNAPIQASISVTGEADQKVATTSMTEGNGWIKLSAYGFTFSDPTISVKLSQAKSQEKVQGNVQVKKNSTITCKKGKITKKVTGESPKCPAGYKKR
;
A
#
# COMPACT_ATOMS: atom_id res chain seq x y z
N MET A 1 -63.35 -35.24 -11.61
CA MET A 1 -62.62 -35.17 -10.33
C MET A 1 -61.41 -34.28 -10.55
N ARG A 2 -61.42 -33.08 -9.97
CA ARG A 2 -60.35 -32.08 -10.05
C ARG A 2 -59.23 -32.48 -9.10
N THR A 3 -57.99 -32.52 -9.58
CA THR A 3 -56.83 -32.27 -8.71
C THR A 3 -55.74 -31.58 -9.53
N LEU A 4 -55.68 -30.26 -9.36
CA LEU A 4 -54.55 -29.41 -9.72
C LEU A 4 -53.36 -29.82 -8.82
N LEU A 5 -52.23 -30.24 -9.40
CA LEU A 5 -50.96 -30.23 -8.68
C LEU A 5 -50.24 -28.92 -9.01
N LEU A 6 -50.29 -27.97 -8.06
CA LEU A 6 -49.38 -26.84 -8.03
C LEU A 6 -48.00 -27.34 -7.61
N SER A 7 -47.02 -27.31 -8.51
CA SER A 7 -45.61 -27.35 -8.16
C SER A 7 -45.20 -25.98 -7.61
N PHE A 8 -45.11 -25.86 -6.28
CA PHE A 8 -44.47 -24.71 -5.64
C PHE A 8 -42.95 -24.83 -5.83
N ALA A 9 -42.42 -24.09 -6.81
CA ALA A 9 -40.99 -23.81 -6.91
C ALA A 9 -40.63 -22.82 -5.80
N MET A 10 -40.11 -23.33 -4.69
CA MET A 10 -39.58 -22.50 -3.61
C MET A 10 -38.18 -22.01 -4.03
N ALA A 11 -38.13 -20.95 -4.82
CA ALA A 11 -36.91 -20.20 -5.07
C ALA A 11 -36.54 -19.47 -3.77
N THR A 12 -35.71 -20.10 -2.95
CA THR A 12 -35.02 -19.43 -1.84
C THR A 12 -33.99 -18.48 -2.42
N LEU A 13 -34.43 -17.28 -2.82
CA LEU A 13 -33.57 -16.11 -2.87
C LEU A 13 -33.18 -15.79 -1.43
N LEU A 14 -32.08 -16.38 -0.96
CA LEU A 14 -31.30 -15.80 0.13
C LEU A 14 -30.55 -14.62 -0.46
N ALA A 15 -31.24 -13.49 -0.62
CA ALA A 15 -30.58 -12.21 -0.66
C ALA A 15 -29.93 -12.01 0.72
N GLN A 16 -28.64 -12.30 0.83
CA GLN A 16 -27.84 -11.76 1.93
C GLN A 16 -27.93 -10.24 1.79
N ALA A 17 -28.72 -9.62 2.65
CA ALA A 17 -28.73 -8.18 2.79
C ALA A 17 -27.31 -7.77 3.20
N SER A 18 -26.56 -7.16 2.29
CA SER A 18 -25.37 -6.39 2.66
C SER A 18 -25.85 -5.27 3.56
N PHE A 19 -25.47 -5.32 4.84
CA PHE A 19 -25.70 -4.20 5.73
C PHE A 19 -24.88 -3.02 5.20
N ALA A 20 -25.50 -1.84 5.08
CA ALA A 20 -24.78 -0.62 4.73
C ALA A 20 -23.60 -0.44 5.72
N GLY A 21 -22.37 -0.36 5.19
CA GLY A 21 -21.14 -0.19 5.97
C GLY A 21 -20.24 -1.44 6.11
N GLU A 22 -20.61 -2.58 5.55
CA GLU A 22 -19.74 -3.77 5.46
C GLU A 22 -18.91 -3.77 4.16
N VAL A 23 -17.66 -4.22 4.28
CA VAL A 23 -16.70 -4.37 3.17
C VAL A 23 -17.25 -5.37 2.14
N PHE A 24 -17.08 -5.08 0.85
CA PHE A 24 -17.52 -5.95 -0.24
C PHE A 24 -16.81 -7.32 -0.18
N ASP A 25 -17.58 -8.39 0.03
CA ASP A 25 -17.13 -9.79 -0.02
C ASP A 25 -17.36 -10.38 -1.44
N PRO A 26 -16.32 -10.46 -2.29
CA PRO A 26 -16.48 -11.02 -3.62
C PRO A 26 -16.80 -12.51 -3.62
N GLY A 27 -16.41 -13.25 -2.56
CA GLY A 27 -16.71 -14.67 -2.44
C GLY A 27 -18.20 -14.93 -2.28
N SER A 28 -18.99 -13.92 -1.88
CA SER A 28 -20.46 -14.06 -1.74
C SER A 28 -21.14 -14.33 -3.08
N LEU A 29 -20.49 -13.93 -4.18
CA LEU A 29 -20.94 -14.17 -5.55
C LEU A 29 -20.62 -15.58 -6.05
N ALA A 30 -19.80 -16.36 -5.32
CA ALA A 30 -19.55 -17.78 -5.57
C ALA A 30 -20.07 -18.65 -4.40
N PRO A 31 -21.40 -18.73 -4.21
CA PRO A 31 -21.99 -19.40 -3.04
C PRO A 31 -21.95 -20.94 -3.14
N GLN A 32 -21.74 -21.50 -4.33
CA GLN A 32 -21.79 -22.94 -4.53
C GLN A 32 -20.47 -23.62 -4.17
N ARG A 33 -20.57 -24.86 -3.69
CA ARG A 33 -19.39 -25.70 -3.45
C ARG A 33 -18.61 -25.88 -4.77
N ASP A 34 -17.29 -25.81 -4.70
CA ASP A 34 -16.37 -25.92 -5.83
C ASP A 34 -16.52 -24.82 -6.91
N GLN A 35 -17.32 -23.78 -6.64
CA GLN A 35 -17.35 -22.54 -7.39
C GLN A 35 -16.38 -21.54 -6.76
N PHE A 36 -15.59 -20.85 -7.59
CA PHE A 36 -14.63 -19.86 -7.13
C PHE A 36 -14.83 -18.52 -7.84
N ALA A 37 -14.61 -17.43 -7.11
CA ALA A 37 -14.53 -16.07 -7.60
C ALA A 37 -13.06 -15.69 -7.88
N PHE A 38 -12.71 -15.47 -9.15
CA PHE A 38 -11.47 -14.82 -9.57
C PHE A 38 -11.59 -13.32 -9.32
N VAL A 39 -10.60 -12.77 -8.63
CA VAL A 39 -10.56 -11.36 -8.20
C VAL A 39 -9.14 -10.84 -8.19
N VAL A 40 -9.00 -9.52 -8.14
CA VAL A 40 -7.77 -8.93 -7.60
C VAL A 40 -7.93 -8.75 -6.10
N SER A 41 -7.01 -9.35 -5.35
CA SER A 41 -6.88 -9.19 -3.92
C SER A 41 -5.81 -8.16 -3.60
N ASN A 42 -6.06 -7.39 -2.56
CA ASN A 42 -5.01 -6.59 -1.93
C ASN A 42 -4.35 -7.48 -0.88
N THR A 43 -3.05 -7.30 -0.66
CA THR A 43 -2.26 -8.11 0.27
C THR A 43 -2.99 -8.24 1.60
N ALA A 44 -3.56 -9.42 1.87
CA ALA A 44 -4.25 -9.69 3.11
C ALA A 44 -3.21 -9.64 4.23
N VAL A 45 -3.45 -8.78 5.22
CA VAL A 45 -2.50 -8.58 6.31
C VAL A 45 -2.93 -9.50 7.45
N PRO A 46 -2.22 -10.62 7.71
CA PRO A 46 -2.67 -11.60 8.69
C PRO A 46 -2.76 -10.99 10.09
N ALA A 47 -3.80 -11.37 10.83
CA ALA A 47 -4.00 -10.95 12.21
C ALA A 47 -3.04 -11.62 13.21
N VAL A 48 -2.31 -12.65 12.75
CA VAL A 48 -1.50 -13.55 13.57
C VAL A 48 -0.17 -13.85 12.91
N THR A 49 0.83 -14.21 13.72
CA THR A 49 2.15 -14.56 13.24
C THR A 49 2.17 -15.98 12.69
N LEU A 50 2.80 -16.15 11.53
CA LEU A 50 2.87 -17.42 10.82
C LEU A 50 4.31 -17.69 10.37
N LEU A 51 4.71 -18.96 10.40
CA LEU A 51 5.94 -19.47 9.84
C LEU A 51 5.55 -20.68 9.01
N SER A 52 5.99 -20.76 7.77
CA SER A 52 5.53 -21.83 6.89
C SER A 52 6.55 -22.18 5.83
N VAL A 53 6.55 -23.45 5.46
CA VAL A 53 7.15 -23.93 4.22
C VAL A 53 6.19 -23.63 3.08
N GLN A 54 6.63 -22.80 2.15
CA GLN A 54 5.89 -22.45 0.94
C GLN A 54 6.14 -23.50 -0.15
N PRO A 55 5.08 -24.10 -0.73
CA PRO A 55 5.22 -24.95 -1.90
C PRO A 55 5.55 -24.11 -3.13
N PRO A 56 6.36 -24.62 -4.07
CA PRO A 56 6.71 -23.91 -5.28
C PRO A 56 5.46 -23.57 -6.11
N GLY A 57 5.55 -22.51 -6.91
CA GLY A 57 4.54 -22.21 -7.91
C GLY A 57 4.50 -23.29 -8.99
N VAL A 58 3.37 -23.39 -9.68
CA VAL A 58 3.17 -24.34 -10.77
C VAL A 58 2.89 -23.64 -12.09
N ASP A 59 3.13 -24.35 -13.18
CA ASP A 59 2.71 -23.96 -14.51
C ASP A 59 1.23 -24.33 -14.78
N GLU A 60 0.82 -24.27 -16.04
CA GLU A 60 -0.57 -24.42 -16.46
C GLU A 60 -1.23 -25.77 -16.16
N ILE A 61 -0.43 -26.85 -16.14
CA ILE A 61 -0.93 -28.22 -15.93
C ILE A 61 -0.54 -28.78 -14.57
N GLY A 62 0.25 -28.03 -13.78
CA GLY A 62 0.70 -28.46 -12.47
C GLY A 62 -0.37 -28.38 -11.38
N VAL A 63 -0.16 -29.19 -10.34
CA VAL A 63 -0.91 -29.12 -9.08
C VAL A 63 0.05 -28.65 -8.01
N ARG A 64 -0.29 -27.55 -7.34
CA ARG A 64 0.59 -26.98 -6.32
C ARG A 64 0.65 -27.89 -5.11
N GLY A 65 1.84 -28.01 -4.52
CA GLY A 65 2.03 -28.69 -3.24
C GLY A 65 1.31 -27.99 -2.08
N GLU A 66 1.35 -28.59 -0.90
CA GLU A 66 0.70 -28.04 0.29
C GLU A 66 1.64 -27.11 1.08
N TRP A 67 1.04 -26.13 1.74
CA TRP A 67 1.72 -25.30 2.74
C TRP A 67 1.93 -26.11 4.01
N LEU A 68 3.16 -26.09 4.55
CA LEU A 68 3.44 -26.70 5.85
C LEU A 68 3.64 -25.60 6.88
N ASN A 69 2.68 -25.41 7.77
CA ASN A 69 2.77 -24.40 8.83
C ASN A 69 3.75 -24.88 9.89
N CYS A 70 4.49 -24.02 10.59
CA CYS A 70 5.42 -24.37 11.66
C CYS A 70 5.08 -23.61 12.95
N TYR A 71 5.23 -24.24 14.12
CA TYR A 71 5.01 -23.55 15.41
C TYR A 71 6.27 -22.84 15.95
N SER A 72 7.45 -23.16 15.40
CA SER A 72 8.73 -22.52 15.76
C SER A 72 9.79 -22.80 14.69
N THR A 73 10.92 -22.12 14.78
CA THR A 73 12.15 -22.41 14.01
C THR A 73 12.76 -23.78 14.32
N SER A 74 12.40 -24.38 15.45
CA SER A 74 12.82 -25.72 15.86
C SER A 74 11.87 -26.84 15.41
N ASP A 75 10.74 -26.49 14.79
CA ASP A 75 9.77 -27.43 14.27
C ASP A 75 10.39 -28.29 13.14
N PRO A 76 10.37 -29.63 13.25
CA PRO A 76 10.92 -30.51 12.22
C PRO A 76 10.31 -30.29 10.83
N ALA A 77 9.05 -29.81 10.74
CA ALA A 77 8.41 -29.52 9.45
C ALA A 77 9.12 -28.40 8.67
N CYS A 78 9.72 -27.43 9.36
CA CYS A 78 10.47 -26.36 8.72
C CYS A 78 11.90 -26.79 8.31
N ALA A 79 12.47 -27.78 9.02
CA ALA A 79 13.76 -28.42 8.71
C ALA A 79 14.92 -27.44 8.44
N LEU A 80 14.96 -26.28 9.11
CA LEU A 80 15.89 -25.17 8.79
C LEU A 80 17.36 -25.60 8.79
N LYS A 81 17.78 -26.47 9.71
CA LYS A 81 19.19 -26.88 9.86
C LYS A 81 19.72 -27.72 8.69
N THR A 82 18.83 -28.45 8.02
CA THR A 82 19.19 -29.40 6.95
C THR A 82 18.80 -28.88 5.57
N ARG A 83 18.08 -27.76 5.50
CA ARG A 83 17.60 -27.20 4.24
C ARG A 83 18.78 -26.61 3.44
N THR A 84 18.78 -26.89 2.14
CA THR A 84 19.75 -26.39 1.16
C THR A 84 18.98 -25.78 0.01
N TRP A 85 19.39 -24.61 -0.47
CA TRP A 85 18.79 -24.02 -1.66
C TRP A 85 19.17 -24.84 -2.90
N SER A 86 18.18 -25.39 -3.58
CA SER A 86 18.37 -26.22 -4.79
C SER A 86 18.02 -25.53 -6.10
N GLY A 87 17.52 -24.29 -6.06
CA GLY A 87 17.21 -23.48 -7.25
C GLY A 87 15.73 -23.10 -7.37
N PRO A 88 15.32 -22.58 -8.54
CA PRO A 88 13.92 -22.25 -8.81
C PRO A 88 13.03 -23.49 -8.63
N GLY A 89 11.96 -23.36 -7.84
CA GLY A 89 11.05 -24.47 -7.51
C GLY A 89 11.37 -25.17 -6.18
N ASP A 90 12.42 -24.76 -5.47
CA ASP A 90 12.64 -25.21 -4.10
C ASP A 90 11.58 -24.62 -3.15
N GLN A 91 11.23 -25.38 -2.12
CA GLN A 91 10.33 -24.89 -1.09
C GLN A 91 11.05 -23.83 -0.25
N GLY A 92 10.48 -22.63 -0.14
CA GLY A 92 10.98 -21.56 0.74
C GLY A 92 10.46 -21.76 2.18
N VAL A 93 11.19 -21.29 3.20
CA VAL A 93 10.55 -21.03 4.51
C VAL A 93 10.31 -19.53 4.59
N ILE A 94 9.07 -19.16 4.81
CA ILE A 94 8.66 -17.77 4.97
C ILE A 94 8.06 -17.54 6.34
N GLY A 95 8.28 -16.36 6.90
CA GLY A 95 7.66 -15.92 8.14
C GLY A 95 6.94 -14.61 7.95
N TRP A 96 5.70 -14.53 8.44
CA TRP A 96 4.91 -13.32 8.57
C TRP A 96 4.83 -12.97 10.05
N SER A 97 5.77 -12.15 10.51
CA SER A 97 5.86 -11.69 11.89
C SER A 97 4.93 -10.52 12.12
N VAL A 98 3.89 -10.66 12.94
CA VAL A 98 3.05 -9.52 13.39
C VAL A 98 3.70 -8.88 14.60
N LEU A 99 4.11 -7.62 14.45
CA LEU A 99 4.90 -6.88 15.42
C LEU A 99 4.01 -6.31 16.55
N PRO A 100 4.52 -6.30 17.79
CA PRO A 100 3.76 -5.82 18.95
C PRO A 100 3.64 -4.30 18.98
N ILE A 101 2.91 -3.79 19.96
CA ILE A 101 3.00 -2.37 20.37
C ILE A 101 4.29 -2.13 21.17
N CYS A 102 4.82 -0.92 21.12
CA CYS A 102 5.99 -0.56 21.91
C CYS A 102 5.61 -0.43 23.40
N ASP A 103 6.31 -1.16 24.27
CA ASP A 103 6.09 -1.18 25.73
C ASP A 103 7.02 -0.21 26.50
N SER A 104 8.07 0.30 25.86
CA SER A 104 9.08 1.17 26.46
C SER A 104 9.77 2.06 25.42
N GLN A 105 10.67 2.93 25.87
CA GLN A 105 11.55 3.67 24.99
C GLN A 105 12.67 2.81 24.39
N ALA A 106 12.96 1.63 24.93
CA ALA A 106 13.95 0.71 24.37
C ALA A 106 13.36 -0.21 23.29
N SER A 107 12.03 -0.31 23.19
CA SER A 107 11.38 -1.25 22.26
C SER A 107 11.72 -0.92 20.81
N GLU A 108 11.95 -1.97 20.03
CA GLU A 108 12.20 -1.94 18.59
C GLU A 108 11.21 -2.86 17.87
N ASN A 109 11.09 -2.73 16.55
CA ASN A 109 10.19 -3.56 15.73
C ASN A 109 8.76 -3.59 16.28
N CYS A 110 8.16 -2.40 16.47
CA CYS A 110 6.87 -2.25 17.15
C CYS A 110 6.07 -1.04 16.66
N ILE A 111 4.75 -1.06 16.91
CA ILE A 111 3.86 0.08 16.69
C ILE A 111 3.97 1.02 17.90
N GLU A 112 4.42 2.26 17.67
CA GLU A 112 4.56 3.27 18.73
C GLU A 112 3.25 4.04 18.94
N LYS A 113 2.58 4.45 17.86
CA LYS A 113 1.35 5.23 17.92
C LYS A 113 0.42 4.95 16.75
N PHE A 114 -0.88 5.01 17.04
CA PHE A 114 -1.94 5.15 16.06
C PHE A 114 -2.71 6.44 16.33
N GLU A 115 -2.83 7.29 15.31
CA GLU A 115 -3.46 8.60 15.42
C GLU A 115 -4.51 8.77 14.30
N ILE A 116 -5.61 9.46 14.62
CA ILE A 116 -6.73 9.70 13.71
C ILE A 116 -7.06 11.19 13.68
N ALA A 117 -7.39 11.69 12.50
CA ALA A 117 -7.94 13.02 12.27
C ALA A 117 -9.27 12.87 11.52
N TYR A 118 -10.38 13.23 12.18
CA TYR A 118 -11.71 13.25 11.56
C TYR A 118 -12.11 14.66 11.16
N ASP A 119 -12.80 14.79 10.03
CA ASP A 119 -13.49 16.01 9.62
C ASP A 119 -12.56 17.25 9.57
N GLY A 120 -11.30 17.04 9.17
CA GLY A 120 -10.28 18.09 9.09
C GLY A 120 -9.65 18.53 10.42
N ALA A 121 -9.97 17.84 11.53
CA ALA A 121 -9.34 18.10 12.82
C ALA A 121 -7.85 17.73 12.83
N ASN A 122 -7.12 18.18 13.85
CA ASN A 122 -5.75 17.72 14.09
C ASN A 122 -5.73 16.25 14.50
N PHE A 123 -4.63 15.57 14.18
CA PHE A 123 -4.38 14.20 14.65
C PHE A 123 -4.42 14.12 16.18
N ALA A 124 -5.13 13.12 16.68
CA ALA A 124 -5.17 12.74 18.07
C ALA A 124 -4.95 11.23 18.22
N GLY A 125 -4.32 10.82 19.32
CA GLY A 125 -4.01 9.42 19.59
C GLY A 125 -5.27 8.59 19.82
N ALA A 126 -5.39 7.50 19.07
CA ALA A 126 -6.36 6.45 19.34
C ALA A 126 -5.99 5.72 20.64
N LYS A 127 -6.99 5.19 21.33
CA LYS A 127 -6.79 4.43 22.56
C LYS A 127 -6.44 2.99 22.22
N PHE A 128 -5.29 2.51 22.66
CA PHE A 128 -4.98 1.09 22.62
C PHE A 128 -5.92 0.33 23.55
N LEU A 129 -6.54 -0.74 23.06
CA LEU A 129 -7.43 -1.58 23.84
C LEU A 129 -6.74 -2.86 24.29
N ARG A 130 -6.27 -3.64 23.32
CA ARG A 130 -5.64 -4.94 23.55
C ARG A 130 -4.89 -5.39 22.30
N THR A 131 -3.97 -6.32 22.50
CA THR A 131 -3.55 -7.24 21.43
C THR A 131 -4.53 -8.42 21.45
N LEU A 132 -4.85 -9.02 20.31
CA LEU A 132 -5.79 -10.14 20.29
C LEU A 132 -5.33 -11.28 21.22
N ALA A 133 -6.22 -11.69 22.11
CA ALA A 133 -6.02 -12.79 23.04
C ALA A 133 -6.05 -14.12 22.30
N GLY A 134 -5.07 -14.99 22.59
CA GLY A 134 -5.04 -16.35 22.06
C GLY A 134 -5.01 -16.40 20.53
N GLY A 135 -3.87 -16.11 19.91
CA GLY A 135 -3.67 -16.33 18.48
C GLY A 135 -2.26 -16.86 18.24
N LEU A 136 -2.05 -17.37 17.02
CA LEU A 136 -0.76 -17.93 16.62
C LEU A 136 0.36 -16.92 16.85
N SER A 137 1.22 -17.22 17.81
CA SER A 137 2.45 -16.50 18.10
C SER A 137 3.62 -17.44 17.82
N ILE A 138 4.70 -16.89 17.29
CA ILE A 138 5.92 -17.65 17.07
C ILE A 138 7.05 -16.90 17.78
N PRO A 139 7.79 -17.56 18.69
CA PRO A 139 8.85 -16.89 19.43
C PRO A 139 9.94 -16.40 18.47
N SER A 140 10.64 -15.35 18.88
CA SER A 140 11.86 -14.94 18.22
C SER A 140 12.93 -16.03 18.35
N ASP A 141 13.82 -16.09 17.36
CA ASP A 141 14.98 -16.98 17.41
C ASP A 141 16.21 -16.24 16.84
N PRO A 142 17.05 -15.66 17.73
CA PRO A 142 18.29 -14.99 17.34
C PRO A 142 19.28 -15.91 16.58
N THR A 143 19.22 -17.22 16.82
CA THR A 143 20.06 -18.20 16.12
C THR A 143 19.84 -18.14 14.61
N PHE A 144 18.60 -17.90 14.19
CA PHE A 144 18.24 -17.77 12.78
C PHE A 144 17.93 -16.33 12.37
N ASN A 145 18.16 -15.32 13.22
CA ASN A 145 17.72 -13.93 12.96
C ASN A 145 16.21 -13.84 12.69
N TYR A 146 15.41 -14.69 13.34
CA TYR A 146 13.96 -14.65 13.21
C TYR A 146 13.37 -13.73 14.29
N VAL A 147 12.65 -12.69 13.88
CA VAL A 147 12.08 -11.69 14.80
C VAL A 147 10.95 -12.28 15.65
N GLY A 148 10.26 -13.32 15.16
CA GLY A 148 9.06 -13.81 15.81
C GLY A 148 7.93 -12.78 15.78
N GLY A 149 6.86 -13.04 16.51
CA GLY A 149 5.72 -12.13 16.56
C GLY A 149 4.54 -12.73 17.31
N GLY A 150 3.52 -11.91 17.48
CA GLY A 150 2.29 -12.27 18.15
C GLY A 150 1.09 -12.06 17.24
N THR A 151 0.15 -11.28 17.74
CA THR A 151 -1.11 -10.97 17.08
C THR A 151 -1.25 -9.45 16.89
N THR A 152 -2.21 -9.07 16.07
CA THR A 152 -2.52 -7.66 15.77
C THR A 152 -2.96 -6.88 17.01
N SER A 153 -2.87 -5.56 16.92
CA SER A 153 -3.30 -4.63 17.97
C SER A 153 -4.66 -4.01 17.63
N ILE A 154 -5.53 -3.94 18.64
CA ILE A 154 -6.87 -3.35 18.56
C ILE A 154 -6.89 -2.02 19.30
N TRP A 155 -7.47 -1.02 18.65
CA TRP A 155 -7.56 0.35 19.10
C TRP A 155 -9.00 0.85 18.95
N ASP A 156 -9.36 1.92 19.66
CA ASP A 156 -10.60 2.65 19.40
C ASP A 156 -10.39 4.16 19.37
N ASP A 157 -11.40 4.86 18.87
CA ASP A 157 -11.41 6.32 18.81
C ASP A 157 -12.12 6.99 19.99
N SER A 158 -12.36 6.28 21.10
CA SER A 158 -13.19 6.78 22.21
C SER A 158 -12.63 8.03 22.90
N THR A 159 -11.32 8.27 22.78
CA THR A 159 -10.61 9.42 23.36
C THR A 159 -10.63 10.66 22.47
N LEU A 160 -11.22 10.57 21.26
CA LEU A 160 -11.19 11.64 20.28
C LEU A 160 -12.44 12.53 20.39
N ALA A 161 -12.26 13.84 20.23
CA ALA A 161 -13.34 14.82 20.31
C ALA A 161 -14.49 14.54 19.31
N ASN A 162 -14.15 14.03 18.12
CA ASN A 162 -15.10 13.68 17.05
C ASN A 162 -15.22 12.15 16.87
N SER A 163 -15.09 11.38 17.96
CA SER A 163 -15.20 9.92 17.96
C SER A 163 -16.43 9.44 17.16
N LYS A 164 -16.20 8.47 16.28
CA LYS A 164 -17.24 7.75 15.54
C LYS A 164 -17.64 6.43 16.24
N LYS A 165 -17.13 6.20 17.46
CA LYS A 165 -17.27 4.96 18.24
C LYS A 165 -16.78 3.74 17.45
N GLN A 166 -15.66 3.92 16.74
CA GLN A 166 -15.12 2.94 15.81
C GLN A 166 -13.90 2.25 16.44
N SER A 167 -13.86 0.91 16.32
CA SER A 167 -12.67 0.12 16.62
C SER A 167 -11.84 -0.11 15.37
N TYR A 168 -10.54 -0.29 15.57
CA TYR A 168 -9.56 -0.45 14.51
C TYR A 168 -8.59 -1.58 14.83
N MET A 169 -8.36 -2.43 13.85
CA MET A 169 -7.22 -3.33 13.80
C MET A 169 -6.05 -2.60 13.14
N THR A 170 -4.87 -2.63 13.76
CA THR A 170 -3.65 -2.10 13.14
C THR A 170 -2.56 -3.16 13.11
N ASN A 171 -1.97 -3.33 11.92
CA ASN A 171 -0.91 -4.30 11.68
C ASN A 171 0.38 -3.59 11.32
N PHE A 172 1.47 -4.15 11.84
CA PHE A 172 2.81 -3.97 11.33
C PHE A 172 3.40 -5.36 11.18
N ILE A 173 3.81 -5.72 9.97
CA ILE A 173 4.25 -7.07 9.64
C ILE A 173 5.61 -7.06 8.98
N TYR A 174 6.47 -7.99 9.37
CA TYR A 174 7.65 -8.37 8.57
C TYR A 174 7.38 -9.65 7.81
N SER A 175 7.53 -9.59 6.49
CA SER A 175 7.68 -10.78 5.67
C SER A 175 9.17 -11.12 5.58
N SER A 176 9.53 -12.28 6.09
CA SER A 176 10.89 -12.78 6.12
C SER A 176 11.01 -14.07 5.32
N PHE A 177 12.16 -14.29 4.69
CA PHE A 177 12.50 -15.55 4.05
C PHE A 177 13.75 -16.12 4.69
N TYR A 178 13.78 -17.43 4.87
CA TYR A 178 14.98 -18.14 5.27
C TYR A 178 15.91 -18.28 4.07
N ASP A 179 17.14 -17.80 4.20
CA ASP A 179 18.22 -18.06 3.26
C ASP A 179 19.07 -19.25 3.74
N PRO A 180 19.02 -20.41 3.06
CA PRO A 180 19.83 -21.57 3.43
C PRO A 180 21.35 -21.36 3.33
N SER A 181 21.79 -20.38 2.53
CA SER A 181 23.22 -20.07 2.31
C SER A 181 23.83 -19.40 3.52
N THR A 182 23.14 -18.38 4.05
CA THR A 182 23.54 -17.67 5.28
C THR A 182 23.01 -18.33 6.54
N LYS A 183 22.05 -19.26 6.41
CA LYS A 183 21.30 -19.92 7.49
C LYS A 183 20.57 -18.92 8.39
N LYS A 184 20.06 -17.82 7.82
CA LYS A 184 19.37 -16.75 8.53
C LYS A 184 18.07 -16.37 7.81
N PHE A 185 17.12 -15.84 8.57
CA PHE A 185 16.00 -15.09 8.03
C PHE A 185 16.45 -13.68 7.66
N ASN A 186 15.99 -13.22 6.51
CA ASN A 186 16.13 -11.85 6.06
C ASN A 186 14.74 -11.23 5.94
N VAL A 187 14.55 -10.04 6.53
CA VAL A 187 13.32 -9.27 6.34
C VAL A 187 13.30 -8.75 4.91
N SER A 188 12.40 -9.27 4.09
CA SER A 188 12.23 -8.87 2.70
C SER A 188 11.23 -7.73 2.51
N ASN A 189 10.23 -7.66 3.40
CA ASN A 189 9.12 -6.75 3.25
C ASN A 189 8.64 -6.26 4.61
N ILE A 190 8.20 -5.01 4.68
CA ILE A 190 7.32 -4.54 5.74
C ILE A 190 5.93 -4.26 5.18
N SER A 191 4.90 -4.58 5.94
CA SER A 191 3.51 -4.23 5.64
C SER A 191 2.89 -3.50 6.82
N LEU A 192 2.22 -2.38 6.56
CA LEU A 192 1.42 -1.62 7.50
C LEU A 192 -0.02 -1.61 7.00
N SER A 193 -0.98 -1.77 7.92
CA SER A 193 -2.39 -1.58 7.59
C SER A 193 -3.19 -1.08 8.76
N ILE A 194 -4.25 -0.35 8.44
CA ILE A 194 -5.32 0.03 9.37
C ILE A 194 -6.59 -0.53 8.78
N VAL A 195 -7.41 -1.18 9.61
CA VAL A 195 -8.70 -1.74 9.20
C VAL A 195 -9.74 -1.36 10.24
N PRO A 196 -10.76 -0.55 9.90
CA PRO A 196 -11.92 -0.35 10.75
C PRO A 196 -12.65 -1.68 10.95
N VAL A 197 -12.99 -2.00 12.20
CA VAL A 197 -13.64 -3.26 12.56
C VAL A 197 -14.84 -3.06 13.45
N LYS A 198 -15.87 -3.86 13.22
CA LYS A 198 -16.99 -4.05 14.12
C LYS A 198 -16.83 -5.38 14.83
N GLU A 199 -16.90 -5.36 16.16
CA GLU A 199 -16.91 -6.58 16.96
C GLU A 199 -18.31 -7.22 16.94
N VAL A 200 -18.35 -8.52 16.68
CA VAL A 200 -19.58 -9.32 16.68
C VAL A 200 -19.41 -10.49 17.64
N SER A 201 -20.17 -10.49 18.72
CA SER A 201 -20.18 -11.59 19.69
C SER A 201 -20.88 -12.82 19.14
N GLY A 202 -20.44 -14.00 19.56
CA GLY A 202 -21.03 -15.27 19.15
C GLY A 202 -20.23 -16.48 19.65
N ALA A 203 -20.61 -17.68 19.22
CA ALA A 203 -19.88 -18.91 19.54
C ALA A 203 -18.63 -19.08 18.67
N TYR A 204 -17.73 -18.09 18.72
CA TYR A 204 -16.50 -18.06 17.94
C TYR A 204 -15.30 -18.56 18.71
N LYS A 205 -14.27 -18.98 17.97
CA LYS A 205 -13.00 -19.45 18.49
C LYS A 205 -11.84 -18.67 17.90
N ALA A 206 -10.84 -18.45 18.73
CA ALA A 206 -9.59 -17.86 18.30
C ALA A 206 -8.80 -18.84 17.40
N PRO A 207 -7.94 -18.36 16.47
CA PRO A 207 -7.13 -19.23 15.65
C PRO A 207 -6.16 -20.05 16.49
N VAL A 208 -6.13 -21.36 16.29
CA VAL A 208 -5.29 -22.30 17.04
C VAL A 208 -4.42 -23.13 16.12
N MET A 209 -3.24 -23.50 16.61
CA MET A 209 -2.38 -24.49 15.97
C MET A 209 -2.32 -25.74 16.84
N ASP A 210 -2.93 -26.82 16.37
CA ASP A 210 -2.90 -28.12 17.05
C ASP A 210 -1.60 -28.86 16.70
N ARG A 211 -0.73 -29.00 17.70
CA ARG A 211 0.57 -29.66 17.53
C ARG A 211 0.46 -31.17 17.28
N ASN A 212 -0.70 -31.77 17.50
CA ASN A 212 -0.95 -33.18 17.23
C ASN A 212 -1.39 -33.45 15.78
N LEU A 213 -1.71 -32.40 15.02
CA LEU A 213 -2.09 -32.52 13.61
C LEU A 213 -0.88 -32.41 12.68
N PRO A 214 -0.93 -33.04 11.49
CA PRO A 214 0.07 -32.87 10.45
C PRO A 214 0.30 -31.41 10.04
N ALA A 215 1.51 -31.08 9.59
CA ALA A 215 1.91 -29.70 9.34
C ALA A 215 1.10 -28.96 8.25
N ASN A 216 0.53 -29.72 7.31
CA ASN A 216 -0.36 -29.24 6.26
C ASN A 216 -1.79 -28.93 6.74
N ASN A 217 -2.20 -29.37 7.93
CA ASN A 217 -3.58 -29.23 8.41
C ASN A 217 -3.68 -28.92 9.92
N ARG A 218 -2.65 -28.27 10.48
CA ARG A 218 -2.60 -27.99 11.93
C ARG A 218 -3.14 -26.64 12.36
N ILE A 219 -3.49 -25.74 11.43
CA ILE A 219 -4.07 -24.44 11.77
C ILE A 219 -5.59 -24.47 11.52
N SER A 220 -6.34 -24.04 12.53
CA SER A 220 -7.74 -23.63 12.36
C SER A 220 -7.81 -22.10 12.39
N PHE A 221 -8.33 -21.50 11.33
CA PHE A 221 -8.57 -20.05 11.25
C PHE A 221 -9.99 -19.70 11.70
N GLY A 222 -10.23 -18.39 11.88
CA GLY A 222 -11.56 -17.85 12.19
C GLY A 222 -12.58 -18.07 11.05
N PRO A 223 -13.87 -17.84 11.32
CA PRO A 223 -14.92 -18.03 10.33
C PRO A 223 -14.78 -17.06 9.15
N ARG A 224 -15.38 -17.44 8.01
CA ARG A 224 -15.50 -16.58 6.83
C ARG A 224 -16.07 -15.20 7.20
N GLY A 225 -15.54 -14.16 6.56
CA GLY A 225 -15.97 -12.76 6.77
C GLY A 225 -15.34 -12.08 7.98
N SER A 226 -14.61 -12.81 8.82
CA SER A 226 -13.81 -12.21 9.89
C SER A 226 -12.43 -11.78 9.40
N VAL A 227 -11.96 -10.62 9.85
CA VAL A 227 -10.55 -10.21 9.73
C VAL A 227 -9.72 -10.67 10.91
N TRP A 228 -10.37 -11.00 12.02
CA TRP A 228 -9.77 -11.66 13.18
C TRP A 228 -10.85 -12.36 14.04
N SER A 229 -10.44 -13.30 14.88
CA SER A 229 -11.31 -13.97 15.84
C SER A 229 -10.64 -14.17 17.21
N GLU A 230 -11.44 -14.12 18.27
CA GLU A 230 -11.11 -14.52 19.63
C GLU A 230 -12.22 -15.46 20.14
N ASP A 231 -12.02 -16.06 21.32
CA ASP A 231 -13.08 -16.84 21.95
C ASP A 231 -14.26 -15.92 22.32
N GLY A 232 -15.42 -16.18 21.72
CA GLY A 232 -16.65 -15.42 21.96
C GLY A 232 -16.89 -14.21 21.05
N VAL A 233 -15.94 -13.81 20.20
CA VAL A 233 -16.04 -12.57 19.40
C VAL A 233 -15.22 -12.64 18.10
N ILE A 234 -15.70 -12.01 17.05
CA ILE A 234 -14.94 -11.77 15.81
C ILE A 234 -14.91 -10.28 15.46
N GLY A 235 -13.90 -9.88 14.70
CA GLY A 235 -13.88 -8.60 14.01
C GLY A 235 -14.30 -8.77 12.57
N VAL A 236 -15.30 -8.01 12.15
CA VAL A 236 -15.72 -7.87 10.75
C VAL A 236 -15.24 -6.52 10.26
N ALA A 237 -14.57 -6.48 9.10
CA ALA A 237 -14.12 -5.22 8.53
C ALA A 237 -15.30 -4.35 8.11
N THR A 238 -15.19 -3.05 8.36
CA THR A 238 -16.14 -2.04 7.94
C THR A 238 -15.46 -0.98 7.08
N ASP A 239 -16.26 -0.20 6.36
CA ASP A 239 -15.72 0.95 5.63
C ASP A 239 -15.09 1.97 6.58
N PHE A 240 -14.11 2.69 6.06
CA PHE A 240 -13.53 3.83 6.76
C PHE A 240 -14.58 4.94 6.94
N PRO A 241 -14.64 5.60 8.11
CA PRO A 241 -15.46 6.80 8.27
C PRO A 241 -15.13 7.85 7.21
N SER A 242 -16.14 8.50 6.64
CA SER A 242 -15.93 9.56 5.64
C SER A 242 -15.04 10.68 6.19
N THR A 243 -14.23 11.30 5.33
CA THR A 243 -13.41 12.46 5.69
C THR A 243 -12.48 12.18 6.88
N SER A 244 -11.69 11.11 6.77
CA SER A 244 -10.76 10.69 7.81
C SER A 244 -9.33 10.58 7.26
N LYS A 245 -8.36 11.02 8.06
CA LYS A 245 -6.93 10.80 7.82
C LYS A 245 -6.37 9.97 8.98
N PHE A 246 -5.51 9.02 8.65
CA PHE A 246 -4.90 8.13 9.63
C PHE A 246 -3.39 8.24 9.57
N ARG A 247 -2.75 8.01 10.71
CA ARG A 247 -1.31 8.03 10.86
C ARG A 247 -0.85 6.89 11.75
N LEU A 248 0.15 6.14 11.28
CA LEU A 248 0.90 5.18 12.08
C LEU A 248 2.31 5.68 12.32
N THR A 249 2.77 5.55 13.55
CA THR A 249 4.18 5.67 13.92
C THR A 249 4.69 4.29 14.31
N VAL A 250 5.69 3.79 13.61
CA VAL A 250 6.32 2.49 13.89
C VAL A 250 7.83 2.64 14.07
N ARG A 251 8.42 1.74 14.85
CA ARG A 251 9.87 1.56 14.95
C ARG A 251 10.20 0.33 14.13
N SER A 252 10.81 0.54 12.97
CA SER A 252 11.07 -0.48 11.97
C SER A 252 12.56 -0.69 11.79
N THR A 253 12.97 -1.92 11.48
CA THR A 253 14.34 -2.23 11.07
C THR A 253 14.76 -1.31 9.93
N ASN A 254 16.01 -0.85 9.97
CA ASN A 254 16.63 -0.04 8.93
C ASN A 254 17.06 -0.87 7.69
N GLN A 255 16.93 -2.20 7.77
CA GLN A 255 17.26 -3.12 6.67
C GLN A 255 16.27 -3.02 5.51
N VAL A 256 15.06 -2.49 5.74
CA VAL A 256 14.08 -2.29 4.68
C VAL A 256 14.26 -0.94 4.02
N THR A 257 14.80 -1.00 2.80
CA THR A 257 15.19 0.15 1.97
C THR A 257 14.55 0.07 0.59
N GLY A 258 14.77 1.05 -0.28
CA GLY A 258 14.17 1.08 -1.61
C GLY A 258 12.84 1.84 -1.66
N TRP A 259 11.73 1.20 -2.02
CA TRP A 259 10.46 1.88 -2.30
C TRP A 259 9.32 1.35 -1.47
N PHE A 260 8.34 2.19 -1.18
CA PHE A 260 7.05 1.76 -0.66
C PHE A 260 5.96 1.83 -1.75
N LYS A 261 5.04 0.89 -1.70
CA LYS A 261 3.79 0.85 -2.47
C LYS A 261 2.63 0.97 -1.50
N ALA A 262 1.68 1.84 -1.79
CA ALA A 262 0.65 2.22 -0.84
C ALA A 262 -0.75 2.27 -1.46
N ARG A 263 -1.74 2.14 -0.58
CA ARG A 263 -3.16 2.40 -0.83
C ARG A 263 -3.57 3.58 0.05
N LEU A 264 -3.09 4.76 -0.31
CA LEU A 264 -3.28 6.02 0.40
C LEU A 264 -3.55 7.16 -0.58
N LYS A 265 -4.38 8.11 -0.18
CA LYS A 265 -4.52 9.40 -0.87
C LYS A 265 -3.88 10.49 -0.02
N ASP A 266 -3.23 11.44 -0.67
CA ASP A 266 -2.45 12.48 -0.01
C ASP A 266 -1.44 11.94 1.03
N PRO A 267 -0.59 10.96 0.68
CA PRO A 267 0.33 10.40 1.64
C PRO A 267 1.42 11.40 2.06
N ALA A 268 1.87 11.27 3.32
CA ALA A 268 3.08 11.92 3.82
C ALA A 268 3.88 10.93 4.67
N ILE A 269 5.20 11.07 4.65
CA ILE A 269 6.13 10.20 5.39
C ILE A 269 7.26 11.02 6.03
N ASP A 270 7.64 10.63 7.25
CA ASP A 270 8.86 11.06 7.93
C ASP A 270 9.62 9.82 8.41
N ILE A 271 10.92 9.74 8.11
CA ILE A 271 11.79 8.63 8.52
C ILE A 271 13.00 9.23 9.22
N LYS A 272 13.18 8.86 10.48
CA LYS A 272 14.31 9.30 11.31
C LYS A 272 14.99 8.10 11.93
N LYS A 273 16.32 8.17 12.07
CA LYS A 273 17.06 7.17 12.84
C LYS A 273 16.48 7.10 14.27
N TYR A 274 16.22 5.88 14.74
CA TYR A 274 15.73 5.63 16.09
C TYR A 274 16.85 5.02 16.96
N SER A 275 17.50 3.98 16.45
CA SER A 275 18.64 3.29 17.07
C SER A 275 19.67 2.95 15.99
N GLU A 276 20.65 2.11 16.32
CA GLU A 276 21.59 1.58 15.34
C GLU A 276 20.88 0.77 14.24
N ASP A 277 19.91 -0.06 14.63
CA ASP A 277 19.25 -1.02 13.74
C ASP A 277 17.82 -0.64 13.34
N ASN A 278 17.24 0.40 13.95
CA ASN A 278 15.86 0.81 13.69
C ASN A 278 15.74 2.29 13.28
N ASN A 279 14.75 2.54 12.44
CA ASN A 279 14.21 3.85 12.11
C ASN A 279 12.82 4.03 12.75
N LYS A 280 12.52 5.25 13.15
CA LYS A 280 11.17 5.71 13.45
C LYS A 280 10.54 6.19 12.14
N VAL A 281 9.47 5.51 11.73
CA VAL A 281 8.73 5.78 10.51
C VAL A 281 7.36 6.30 10.89
N VAL A 282 7.03 7.51 10.45
CA VAL A 282 5.70 8.10 10.58
C VAL A 282 5.11 8.17 9.19
N ILE A 283 3.98 7.50 8.96
CA ILE A 283 3.27 7.54 7.68
C ILE A 283 1.81 7.89 7.90
N GLU A 284 1.30 8.79 7.07
CA GLU A 284 -0.08 9.24 7.11
C GLU A 284 -0.70 9.32 5.71
N GLY A 285 -2.02 9.32 5.66
CA GLY A 285 -2.79 9.44 4.42
C GLY A 285 -4.29 9.21 4.66
N GLU A 286 -5.09 9.60 3.68
CA GLU A 286 -6.49 9.21 3.57
C GLU A 286 -6.60 7.78 3.02
N PRO A 287 -7.62 7.00 3.42
CA PRO A 287 -7.90 5.72 2.78
C PRO A 287 -8.33 5.94 1.32
N VAL A 288 -8.11 4.93 0.46
CA VAL A 288 -8.53 4.95 -0.95
C VAL A 288 -9.56 3.88 -1.24
N SER A 289 -10.52 4.19 -2.10
CA SER A 289 -11.48 3.23 -2.61
C SER A 289 -10.88 2.44 -3.76
N VAL A 290 -10.60 1.15 -3.53
CA VAL A 290 -10.00 0.23 -4.51
C VAL A 290 -11.09 -0.63 -5.13
N PRO A 291 -11.28 -0.58 -6.46
CA PRO A 291 -12.23 -1.43 -7.14
C PRO A 291 -11.73 -2.87 -7.19
N THR A 292 -12.64 -3.82 -7.38
CA THR A 292 -12.32 -5.20 -7.76
C THR A 292 -13.33 -5.71 -8.78
N PHE A 293 -12.91 -6.63 -9.63
CA PHE A 293 -13.82 -7.39 -10.49
C PHE A 293 -14.15 -8.72 -9.82
N VAL A 294 -15.24 -9.36 -10.26
CA VAL A 294 -15.54 -10.73 -9.87
C VAL A 294 -15.94 -11.54 -11.11
N TYR A 295 -15.19 -12.60 -11.37
CA TYR A 295 -15.56 -13.62 -12.35
C TYR A 295 -15.71 -14.97 -11.64
N THR A 296 -16.90 -15.57 -11.72
CA THR A 296 -17.18 -16.82 -11.01
C THR A 296 -17.24 -17.99 -11.97
N LYS A 297 -16.66 -19.13 -11.57
CA LYS A 297 -16.62 -20.33 -12.39
C LYS A 297 -16.44 -21.59 -11.53
N PHE A 298 -16.98 -22.72 -11.96
CA PHE A 298 -16.73 -23.99 -11.28
C PHE A 298 -15.33 -24.49 -11.58
N LYS A 299 -14.68 -25.08 -10.57
CA LYS A 299 -13.34 -25.65 -10.70
C LYS A 299 -13.23 -26.68 -11.83
N SER A 300 -14.28 -27.48 -12.05
CA SER A 300 -14.32 -28.47 -13.13
C SER A 300 -14.28 -27.88 -14.54
N GLU A 301 -14.53 -26.58 -14.69
CA GLU A 301 -14.63 -25.90 -15.98
C GLU A 301 -13.40 -25.04 -16.29
N PHE A 302 -12.43 -24.98 -15.37
CA PHE A 302 -11.24 -24.15 -15.56
C PHE A 302 -10.46 -24.60 -16.78
N ASN A 303 -10.06 -23.62 -17.60
CA ASN A 303 -9.02 -23.87 -18.60
C ASN A 303 -7.63 -23.88 -17.95
N THR A 304 -6.60 -24.13 -18.75
CA THR A 304 -5.21 -24.27 -18.27
C THR A 304 -4.69 -22.99 -17.60
N LYS A 305 -5.04 -21.81 -18.14
CA LYS A 305 -4.65 -20.49 -17.60
C LYS A 305 -5.33 -20.18 -16.27
N GLU A 306 -6.65 -20.41 -16.19
CA GLU A 306 -7.43 -20.24 -14.97
C GLU A 306 -6.96 -21.21 -13.87
N ASN A 307 -6.62 -22.45 -14.23
CA ASN A 307 -6.05 -23.42 -13.31
C ASN A 307 -4.68 -22.95 -12.77
N LYS A 308 -3.78 -22.46 -13.63
CA LYS A 308 -2.49 -21.88 -13.21
C LYS A 308 -2.67 -20.83 -12.13
N TRP A 309 -3.55 -19.85 -12.38
CA TRP A 309 -3.80 -18.77 -11.41
C TRP A 309 -4.48 -19.28 -10.16
N TRP A 310 -5.47 -20.17 -10.30
CA TRP A 310 -6.13 -20.77 -9.15
C TRP A 310 -5.11 -21.46 -8.24
N GLN A 311 -4.19 -22.26 -8.78
CA GLN A 311 -3.15 -22.96 -8.02
C GLN A 311 -2.18 -21.99 -7.32
N ASN A 312 -1.78 -20.91 -8.01
CA ASN A 312 -0.71 -20.02 -7.54
C ASN A 312 -1.18 -18.90 -6.61
N ASN A 313 -2.40 -18.38 -6.81
CA ASN A 313 -2.93 -17.22 -6.08
C ASN A 313 -3.46 -17.59 -4.67
N GLY A 314 -3.58 -18.88 -4.37
CA GLY A 314 -4.20 -19.36 -3.13
C GLY A 314 -5.73 -19.26 -3.17
N GLN A 315 -6.37 -19.86 -2.16
CA GLN A 315 -7.82 -19.90 -2.04
C GLN A 315 -8.26 -19.60 -0.62
N SER A 316 -9.23 -18.71 -0.47
CA SER A 316 -9.88 -18.41 0.81
C SER A 316 -11.30 -17.92 0.56
N ASN A 317 -12.27 -18.35 1.37
CA ASN A 317 -13.66 -17.90 1.32
C ASN A 317 -14.30 -17.94 -0.09
N SER A 318 -14.06 -19.03 -0.85
CA SER A 318 -14.50 -19.20 -2.25
C SER A 318 -13.89 -18.21 -3.25
N THR A 319 -12.81 -17.52 -2.89
CA THR A 319 -12.08 -16.61 -3.78
C THR A 319 -10.72 -17.16 -4.17
N THR A 320 -10.25 -16.80 -5.36
CA THR A 320 -8.85 -16.91 -5.76
C THR A 320 -8.35 -15.53 -6.20
N GLY A 321 -7.51 -14.94 -5.36
CA GLY A 321 -7.14 -13.53 -5.45
C GLY A 321 -5.75 -13.33 -6.03
N ALA A 322 -5.66 -12.78 -7.25
CA ALA A 322 -4.39 -12.28 -7.76
C ALA A 322 -3.87 -11.16 -6.85
N GLY A 323 -2.57 -11.14 -6.54
CA GLY A 323 -1.98 -10.00 -5.87
C GLY A 323 -2.01 -8.78 -6.78
N ALA A 324 -2.42 -7.61 -6.28
CA ALA A 324 -2.48 -6.37 -7.07
C ALA A 324 -1.15 -5.95 -7.73
N ASP A 325 -0.03 -6.51 -7.26
CA ASP A 325 1.33 -6.23 -7.68
C ASP A 325 2.07 -7.45 -8.23
N GLN A 326 1.37 -8.57 -8.43
CA GLN A 326 1.98 -9.79 -8.95
C GLN A 326 2.50 -9.59 -10.38
N GLN A 327 3.52 -10.35 -10.76
CA GLN A 327 4.25 -10.14 -12.02
C GLN A 327 3.35 -10.18 -13.27
N ASP A 328 2.33 -11.01 -13.28
CA ASP A 328 1.39 -11.19 -14.40
C ASP A 328 0.05 -10.46 -14.18
N ILE A 329 -0.02 -9.46 -13.30
CA ILE A 329 -1.29 -8.77 -12.97
C ILE A 329 -1.94 -8.10 -14.18
N PHE A 330 -1.15 -7.53 -15.09
CA PHE A 330 -1.67 -6.88 -16.30
C PHE A 330 -2.29 -7.91 -17.25
N GLU A 331 -1.60 -9.03 -17.48
CA GLU A 331 -2.14 -10.16 -18.26
C GLU A 331 -3.40 -10.76 -17.62
N TYR A 332 -3.41 -10.85 -16.29
CA TYR A 332 -4.57 -11.32 -15.51
C TYR A 332 -5.78 -10.41 -15.74
N LEU A 333 -5.60 -9.09 -15.61
CA LEU A 333 -6.67 -8.12 -15.83
C LEU A 333 -7.13 -8.09 -17.30
N ASP A 334 -6.22 -8.10 -18.26
CA ASP A 334 -6.56 -8.12 -19.69
C ASP A 334 -7.38 -9.35 -20.08
N TYR A 335 -7.11 -10.51 -19.47
CA TYR A 335 -7.88 -11.73 -19.68
C TYR A 335 -9.31 -11.63 -19.15
N PHE A 336 -9.48 -11.14 -17.91
CA PHE A 336 -10.81 -11.07 -17.29
C PHE A 336 -11.65 -9.88 -17.73
N ARG A 337 -11.03 -8.77 -18.16
CA ARG A 337 -11.71 -7.55 -18.59
C ARG A 337 -12.88 -7.81 -19.57
N PRO A 338 -12.69 -8.50 -20.71
CA PRO A 338 -13.82 -8.80 -21.62
C PRO A 338 -14.85 -9.76 -21.01
N LEU A 339 -14.45 -10.66 -20.10
CA LEU A 339 -15.34 -11.65 -19.48
C LEU A 339 -16.29 -11.03 -18.45
N VAL A 340 -15.90 -9.89 -17.88
CA VAL A 340 -16.72 -9.13 -16.92
C VAL A 340 -17.29 -7.85 -17.51
N ASN A 341 -17.28 -7.72 -18.84
CA ASN A 341 -17.75 -6.53 -19.59
C ASN A 341 -17.07 -5.23 -19.16
N ASP A 342 -15.80 -5.30 -18.76
CA ASP A 342 -14.99 -4.17 -18.30
C ASP A 342 -15.62 -3.39 -17.12
N ARG A 343 -16.29 -4.13 -16.22
CA ARG A 343 -16.99 -3.58 -15.06
C ARG A 343 -16.35 -4.02 -13.75
N ALA A 344 -16.16 -3.07 -12.84
CA ALA A 344 -15.95 -3.39 -11.44
C ALA A 344 -17.22 -4.05 -10.86
N ALA A 345 -17.03 -5.01 -9.96
CA ALA A 345 -18.12 -5.66 -9.24
C ALA A 345 -18.41 -4.96 -7.90
N GLY A 346 -17.40 -4.33 -7.30
CA GLY A 346 -17.49 -3.66 -6.01
C GLY A 346 -16.20 -2.92 -5.66
N PHE A 347 -16.20 -2.30 -4.49
CA PHE A 347 -15.10 -1.49 -3.98
C PHE A 347 -14.87 -1.79 -2.51
N ASN A 348 -13.61 -1.68 -2.10
CA ASN A 348 -13.22 -1.71 -0.70
C ASN A 348 -12.33 -0.52 -0.39
N THR A 349 -12.60 0.16 0.74
CA THR A 349 -11.72 1.23 1.22
C THR A 349 -10.51 0.65 1.94
N LEU A 350 -9.31 1.06 1.55
CA LEU A 350 -8.05 0.53 2.07
C LEU A 350 -7.13 1.64 2.60
N TRP A 351 -6.39 1.29 3.64
CA TRP A 351 -5.23 2.04 4.11
C TRP A 351 -4.10 1.02 4.32
N THR A 352 -3.18 0.93 3.36
CA THR A 352 -2.05 -0.02 3.43
C THR A 352 -0.78 0.58 2.88
N VAL A 353 0.36 0.13 3.41
CA VAL A 353 1.70 0.48 2.94
C VAL A 353 2.54 -0.79 2.97
N ASN A 354 3.16 -1.14 1.86
CA ASN A 354 4.08 -2.26 1.78
C ASN A 354 5.42 -1.75 1.26
N SER A 355 6.54 -2.31 1.71
CA SER A 355 7.80 -2.06 1.02
C SER A 355 7.90 -2.85 -0.28
N THR A 356 8.90 -2.54 -1.08
CA THR A 356 9.38 -3.36 -2.17
C THR A 356 10.88 -3.15 -2.25
N ASN A 357 11.63 -4.24 -2.16
CA ASN A 357 13.07 -4.25 -2.37
C ASN A 357 13.42 -4.40 -3.86
N TRP A 358 12.42 -4.41 -4.75
CA TRP A 358 12.65 -4.67 -6.16
C TRP A 358 13.37 -3.50 -6.82
N GLY A 359 14.55 -3.81 -7.33
CA GLY A 359 15.56 -2.85 -7.73
C GLY A 359 15.19 -2.04 -8.96
N ASN A 360 15.69 -0.81 -9.00
CA ASN A 360 15.74 0.00 -10.21
C ASN A 360 17.15 -0.08 -10.79
N GLN A 361 17.30 -0.19 -12.11
CA GLN A 361 18.64 -0.10 -12.73
C GLN A 361 19.26 1.30 -12.58
N ASN A 362 18.43 2.32 -12.33
CA ASN A 362 18.88 3.68 -12.10
C ASN A 362 19.40 3.85 -10.66
N LYS A 363 20.69 4.19 -10.54
CA LYS A 363 21.37 4.42 -9.25
C LYS A 363 20.74 5.52 -8.39
N CYS A 364 20.07 6.52 -8.99
CA CYS A 364 19.38 7.57 -8.25
C CYS A 364 18.08 7.08 -7.62
N LEU A 365 17.49 6.00 -8.15
CA LEU A 365 16.25 5.40 -7.68
C LEU A 365 16.48 4.15 -6.84
N MET A 366 17.74 3.74 -6.67
CA MET A 366 18.14 2.58 -5.91
C MET A 366 19.17 2.98 -4.85
N ASP A 367 18.72 3.07 -3.60
CA ASP A 367 19.56 3.36 -2.45
C ASP A 367 19.37 2.24 -1.41
N PRO A 368 20.40 1.41 -1.14
CA PRO A 368 20.28 0.29 -0.22
C PRO A 368 20.29 0.71 1.25
N SER A 369 20.49 2.00 1.56
CA SER A 369 20.59 2.52 2.94
C SER A 369 19.31 3.18 3.45
N ARG A 370 18.33 3.45 2.57
CA ARG A 370 17.12 4.21 2.93
C ARG A 370 15.98 3.99 1.94
N VAL A 371 14.79 4.45 2.33
CA VAL A 371 13.64 4.58 1.43
C VAL A 371 13.84 5.78 0.50
N VAL A 372 13.64 5.57 -0.78
CA VAL A 372 13.81 6.54 -1.87
C VAL A 372 12.48 7.19 -2.26
N GLY A 373 11.39 6.42 -2.24
CA GLY A 373 10.10 6.89 -2.71
C GLY A 373 8.93 6.04 -2.27
N ILE A 374 7.73 6.59 -2.44
CA ILE A 374 6.44 5.95 -2.25
C ILE A 374 5.63 6.14 -3.52
N VAL A 375 5.06 5.06 -4.03
CA VAL A 375 3.99 5.13 -5.02
C VAL A 375 2.70 4.69 -4.36
N SER A 376 1.64 5.47 -4.53
CA SER A 376 0.33 5.16 -4.00
C SER A 376 -0.73 5.25 -5.09
N THR A 377 -1.64 4.30 -5.14
CA THR A 377 -2.73 4.29 -6.13
C THR A 377 -3.94 3.50 -5.63
N ASN A 378 -5.12 3.79 -6.17
CA ASN A 378 -6.31 2.98 -5.98
C ASN A 378 -6.58 1.95 -7.10
N ALA A 379 -5.68 1.78 -8.08
CA ALA A 379 -5.87 0.86 -9.21
C ALA A 379 -6.10 -0.60 -8.80
N MET A 380 -6.79 -1.43 -9.59
CA MET A 380 -6.91 -2.87 -9.27
C MET A 380 -5.53 -3.53 -9.28
N GLY A 381 -4.80 -3.38 -10.40
CA GLY A 381 -3.45 -3.86 -10.59
C GLY A 381 -2.46 -2.72 -10.79
N PHE A 382 -1.21 -2.92 -10.41
CA PHE A 382 -0.15 -1.94 -10.59
C PHE A 382 1.22 -2.60 -10.65
N ASN A 383 2.22 -1.87 -11.15
CA ASN A 383 3.58 -2.38 -11.18
C ASN A 383 4.17 -2.48 -9.76
N GLY A 384 4.52 -3.69 -9.31
CA GLY A 384 5.09 -3.93 -7.98
C GLY A 384 6.50 -3.35 -7.75
N ASN A 385 7.13 -2.81 -8.78
CA ASN A 385 8.44 -2.16 -8.74
C ASN A 385 8.35 -0.64 -8.55
N SER A 386 9.50 0.00 -8.32
CA SER A 386 9.64 1.46 -8.46
C SER A 386 9.31 1.96 -9.88
N PRO A 387 8.93 3.24 -10.06
CA PRO A 387 8.75 3.83 -11.38
C PRO A 387 10.01 3.71 -12.25
N SER A 388 9.83 3.35 -13.51
CA SER A 388 10.93 3.22 -14.47
C SER A 388 11.30 4.59 -15.04
N TYR A 389 12.59 4.91 -15.07
CA TYR A 389 13.05 6.16 -15.69
C TYR A 389 13.47 5.93 -17.14
N LYS A 390 12.73 6.54 -18.07
CA LYS A 390 12.96 6.41 -19.52
C LYS A 390 12.62 7.72 -20.21
N ASP A 391 13.46 8.15 -21.16
CA ASP A 391 13.24 9.34 -21.99
C ASP A 391 12.92 10.63 -21.20
N GLY A 392 13.56 10.80 -20.04
CA GLY A 392 13.36 11.96 -19.17
C GLY A 392 12.08 11.92 -18.32
N THR A 393 11.42 10.78 -18.23
CA THR A 393 10.16 10.60 -17.50
C THR A 393 10.20 9.41 -16.55
N LEU A 394 9.55 9.54 -15.40
CA LEU A 394 9.25 8.44 -14.47
C LEU A 394 7.91 7.82 -14.90
N ASN A 395 7.93 6.54 -15.27
CA ASN A 395 6.79 5.82 -15.81
C ASN A 395 6.34 4.73 -14.84
N TYR A 396 5.04 4.72 -14.55
CA TYR A 396 4.41 3.76 -13.65
C TYR A 396 3.11 3.23 -14.25
N GLN A 397 3.01 1.90 -14.36
CA GLN A 397 1.86 1.24 -14.97
C GLN A 397 0.82 0.89 -13.90
N VAL A 398 -0.44 1.20 -14.20
CA VAL A 398 -1.60 0.84 -13.37
C VAL A 398 -2.72 0.32 -14.27
N ALA A 399 -3.57 -0.55 -13.74
CA ALA A 399 -4.65 -1.17 -14.50
C ALA A 399 -5.89 -1.42 -13.62
N GLY A 400 -7.05 -1.49 -14.28
CA GLY A 400 -8.33 -1.74 -13.65
C GLY A 400 -9.44 -1.83 -14.69
N MET A 401 -10.66 -2.08 -14.22
CA MET A 401 -11.86 -2.01 -15.05
C MET A 401 -12.23 -0.55 -15.34
N HIS A 402 -12.78 -0.30 -16.52
CA HIS A 402 -13.13 1.04 -16.97
C HIS A 402 -14.42 1.56 -16.33
N TYR A 403 -15.40 0.68 -16.15
CA TYR A 403 -16.73 1.06 -15.70
C TYR A 403 -17.01 0.68 -14.25
N MET A 404 -17.77 1.53 -13.58
CA MET A 404 -18.41 1.25 -12.29
C MET A 404 -19.41 0.08 -12.43
N PRO A 405 -19.92 -0.49 -11.33
CA PRO A 405 -20.90 -1.59 -11.36
C PRO A 405 -22.17 -1.30 -12.17
N ASP A 406 -22.52 -0.02 -12.34
CA ASP A 406 -23.64 0.41 -13.18
C ASP A 406 -23.41 0.23 -14.70
N GLY A 407 -22.17 -0.05 -15.11
CA GLY A 407 -21.76 -0.20 -16.50
C GLY A 407 -21.81 1.07 -17.33
N LYS A 408 -21.90 2.24 -16.70
CA LYS A 408 -22.06 3.55 -17.34
C LYS A 408 -21.07 4.58 -16.83
N SER A 409 -20.96 4.70 -15.51
CA SER A 409 -20.06 5.65 -14.86
C SER A 409 -18.62 5.12 -14.95
N LEU A 410 -17.64 6.01 -15.00
CA LEU A 410 -16.23 5.65 -15.11
C LEU A 410 -15.62 5.44 -13.73
N VAL A 411 -14.73 4.45 -13.63
CA VAL A 411 -13.88 4.29 -12.44
C VAL A 411 -12.77 5.34 -12.50
N GLU A 412 -12.72 6.19 -11.47
CA GLU A 412 -11.70 7.23 -11.36
C GLU A 412 -10.48 6.79 -10.55
N GLY A 413 -9.31 7.06 -11.09
CA GLY A 413 -8.02 6.71 -10.54
C GLY A 413 -7.40 7.79 -9.69
N THR A 414 -6.66 7.35 -8.68
CA THR A 414 -5.76 8.18 -7.88
C THR A 414 -4.34 7.67 -8.00
N TYR A 415 -3.40 8.61 -8.06
CA TYR A 415 -1.98 8.36 -8.05
C TYR A 415 -1.27 9.43 -7.25
N ASP A 416 -0.44 9.00 -6.30
CA ASP A 416 0.49 9.86 -5.57
C ASP A 416 1.90 9.28 -5.68
N LEU A 417 2.87 10.14 -6.00
CA LEU A 417 4.28 9.83 -5.99
C LEU A 417 4.99 10.73 -4.99
N LEU A 418 5.59 10.13 -3.97
CA LEU A 418 6.57 10.80 -3.11
C LEU A 418 7.95 10.31 -3.51
N ILE A 419 8.86 11.23 -3.80
CA ILE A 419 10.26 10.91 -4.08
C ILE A 419 11.15 11.85 -3.27
N ARG A 420 12.25 11.32 -2.73
CA ARG A 420 13.20 12.19 -2.01
C ARG A 420 13.78 13.24 -2.95
N SER A 421 13.87 14.46 -2.45
CA SER A 421 14.32 15.64 -3.20
C SER A 421 15.71 15.46 -3.81
N ASP A 422 16.63 14.79 -3.10
CA ASP A 422 17.99 14.48 -3.57
C ASP A 422 18.02 13.37 -4.63
N ALA A 423 17.15 12.36 -4.52
CA ALA A 423 16.99 11.31 -5.53
C ALA A 423 16.46 11.89 -6.86
N ALA A 424 15.45 12.76 -6.80
CA ALA A 424 14.96 13.48 -7.97
C ALA A 424 16.04 14.38 -8.60
N ARG A 425 16.85 15.07 -7.78
CA ARG A 425 17.95 15.90 -8.26
C ARG A 425 19.05 15.09 -8.92
N CYS A 426 19.41 13.95 -8.33
CA CYS A 426 20.33 12.98 -8.93
C CYS A 426 19.81 12.53 -10.30
N LEU A 427 18.52 12.18 -10.37
CA LEU A 427 17.89 11.62 -11.57
C LEU A 427 17.89 12.60 -12.75
N TYR A 428 17.61 13.87 -12.48
CA TYR A 428 17.43 14.90 -13.50
C TYR A 428 18.63 15.86 -13.66
N GLY A 429 19.68 15.70 -12.85
CA GLY A 429 20.82 16.62 -12.82
C GLY A 429 20.46 18.03 -12.31
N PHE A 430 19.44 18.14 -11.45
CA PHE A 430 18.98 19.43 -10.93
C PHE A 430 19.86 19.95 -9.80
N SER A 431 19.92 21.27 -9.70
CA SER A 431 20.52 21.98 -8.56
C SER A 431 19.58 22.01 -7.34
N ASN A 432 19.96 22.72 -6.28
CA ASN A 432 19.09 22.95 -5.12
C ASN A 432 17.96 23.97 -5.36
N ALA A 433 17.83 24.54 -6.57
CA ALA A 433 16.73 25.45 -6.90
C ALA A 433 15.34 24.77 -6.84
N PRO A 434 14.24 25.54 -6.79
CA PRO A 434 12.88 24.97 -6.80
C PRO A 434 12.62 24.15 -8.06
N ILE A 435 12.09 22.94 -7.89
CA ILE A 435 11.68 22.05 -8.99
C ILE A 435 10.23 22.35 -9.37
N GLN A 436 9.92 22.27 -10.65
CA GLN A 436 8.56 22.22 -11.20
C GLN A 436 8.32 20.83 -11.78
N ALA A 437 7.06 20.43 -11.93
CA ALA A 437 6.72 19.15 -12.53
C ALA A 437 5.51 19.29 -13.43
N SER A 438 5.53 18.51 -14.52
CA SER A 438 4.35 18.22 -15.32
C SER A 438 4.06 16.74 -15.19
N ILE A 439 2.83 16.40 -14.85
CA ILE A 439 2.34 15.02 -14.85
C ILE A 439 1.50 14.85 -16.10
N SER A 440 1.81 13.82 -16.88
CA SER A 440 0.97 13.38 -17.99
C SER A 440 0.54 11.94 -17.71
N VAL A 441 -0.76 11.70 -17.70
CA VAL A 441 -1.27 10.33 -17.75
C VAL A 441 -1.42 10.01 -19.23
N THR A 442 -0.65 9.02 -19.71
CA THR A 442 -0.75 8.55 -21.09
C THR A 442 -1.59 7.29 -21.11
N GLY A 443 -2.67 7.33 -21.88
CA GLY A 443 -3.68 6.28 -22.04
C GLY A 443 -4.51 6.57 -23.29
N GLU A 444 -5.78 6.14 -23.32
CA GLU A 444 -6.68 6.40 -24.46
C GLU A 444 -6.80 7.89 -24.83
N ALA A 445 -7.15 8.16 -26.09
CA ALA A 445 -6.97 9.44 -26.79
C ALA A 445 -7.66 10.68 -26.18
N ASP A 446 -8.45 10.55 -25.11
CA ASP A 446 -9.25 11.61 -24.49
C ASP A 446 -9.16 11.64 -22.95
N GLN A 447 -8.04 11.22 -22.36
CA GLN A 447 -7.94 11.16 -20.90
C GLN A 447 -8.03 12.53 -20.22
N LYS A 448 -9.10 12.68 -19.42
CA LYS A 448 -9.31 13.81 -18.51
C LYS A 448 -8.59 13.52 -17.20
N VAL A 449 -7.49 14.23 -16.93
CA VAL A 449 -6.94 14.29 -15.56
C VAL A 449 -7.62 15.47 -14.87
N ALA A 450 -8.40 15.20 -13.83
CA ALA A 450 -9.20 16.24 -13.16
C ALA A 450 -8.30 17.20 -12.35
N THR A 451 -7.30 16.66 -11.67
CA THR A 451 -6.41 17.44 -10.80
C THR A 451 -4.99 16.89 -10.84
N THR A 452 -4.01 17.78 -11.06
CA THR A 452 -2.60 17.50 -10.80
C THR A 452 -2.04 18.51 -9.80
N SER A 453 -1.23 18.06 -8.84
CA SER A 453 -0.55 18.95 -7.90
C SER A 453 0.89 18.52 -7.68
N MET A 454 1.71 19.47 -7.23
CA MET A 454 3.09 19.23 -6.84
C MET A 454 3.43 20.08 -5.61
N THR A 455 4.07 19.47 -4.63
CA THR A 455 4.64 20.17 -3.48
C THR A 455 6.04 19.64 -3.19
N GLU A 456 6.97 20.52 -2.84
CA GLU A 456 8.28 20.15 -2.32
C GLU A 456 8.42 20.66 -0.88
N GLY A 457 8.79 19.78 0.05
CA GLY A 457 8.96 20.11 1.45
C GLY A 457 9.48 18.93 2.26
N ASN A 458 10.16 19.21 3.38
CA ASN A 458 10.69 18.19 4.30
C ASN A 458 11.58 17.12 3.62
N GLY A 459 12.29 17.49 2.55
CA GLY A 459 13.14 16.57 1.79
C GLY A 459 12.40 15.65 0.82
N TRP A 460 11.11 15.88 0.58
CA TRP A 460 10.27 15.12 -0.34
C TRP A 460 9.66 16.02 -1.40
N ILE A 461 9.54 15.47 -2.61
CA ILE A 461 8.69 15.98 -3.67
C ILE A 461 7.47 15.06 -3.72
N LYS A 462 6.28 15.63 -3.53
CA LYS A 462 5.01 14.94 -3.70
C LYS A 462 4.34 15.42 -4.99
N LEU A 463 3.88 14.46 -5.78
CA LEU A 463 3.10 14.66 -6.98
C LEU A 463 1.80 13.89 -6.86
N SER A 464 0.70 14.50 -7.27
CA SER A 464 -0.62 13.88 -7.23
C SER A 464 -1.32 14.01 -8.58
N ALA A 465 -1.98 12.96 -9.04
CA ALA A 465 -2.83 12.94 -10.22
C ALA A 465 -4.12 12.19 -9.93
N TYR A 466 -5.27 12.87 -10.04
CA TYR A 466 -6.59 12.32 -9.68
C TYR A 466 -7.60 12.48 -10.81
N GLY A 467 -8.54 11.54 -10.89
CA GLY A 467 -9.69 11.58 -11.81
C GLY A 467 -9.40 11.03 -13.21
N PHE A 468 -8.25 10.38 -13.43
CA PHE A 468 -7.98 9.68 -14.69
C PHE A 468 -8.76 8.35 -14.73
N THR A 469 -8.96 7.78 -15.92
CA THR A 469 -9.73 6.54 -16.08
C THR A 469 -8.82 5.33 -16.32
N PHE A 470 -9.28 4.15 -15.93
CA PHE A 470 -8.55 2.89 -16.09
C PHE A 470 -8.90 2.22 -17.43
N SER A 471 -7.88 1.84 -18.22
CA SER A 471 -8.01 0.79 -19.24
C SER A 471 -6.68 0.03 -19.39
N ASP A 472 -5.55 0.75 -19.53
CA ASP A 472 -4.17 0.33 -19.21
C ASP A 472 -3.22 1.55 -19.20
N PRO A 473 -3.41 2.54 -18.30
CA PRO A 473 -2.65 3.78 -18.35
C PRO A 473 -1.20 3.60 -17.87
N THR A 474 -0.28 4.23 -18.59
CA THR A 474 1.05 4.55 -18.09
C THR A 474 1.05 5.99 -17.57
N ILE A 475 1.29 6.13 -16.27
CA ILE A 475 1.46 7.43 -15.63
C ILE A 475 2.90 7.87 -15.86
N SER A 476 3.08 8.97 -16.59
CA SER A 476 4.38 9.54 -16.95
C SER A 476 4.58 10.87 -16.25
N VAL A 477 5.53 10.92 -15.32
CA VAL A 477 5.90 12.13 -14.59
C VAL A 477 7.18 12.71 -15.17
N LYS A 478 7.15 13.99 -15.54
CA LYS A 478 8.34 14.75 -15.96
C LYS A 478 8.61 15.87 -14.97
N LEU A 479 9.74 15.80 -14.31
CA LEU A 479 10.24 16.92 -13.50
C LEU A 479 11.04 17.88 -14.38
N SER A 480 10.97 19.17 -14.08
CA SER A 480 11.72 20.24 -14.71
C SER A 480 12.23 21.20 -13.63
N GLN A 481 13.34 21.88 -13.88
CA GLN A 481 13.81 22.95 -13.00
C GLN A 481 13.98 24.16 -13.88
N ALA A 482 13.42 25.30 -13.47
CA ALA A 482 13.78 26.56 -14.11
C ALA A 482 15.30 26.67 -14.01
N LYS A 483 15.99 26.84 -15.14
CA LYS A 483 17.45 27.04 -15.11
C LYS A 483 17.71 28.14 -14.10
N SER A 484 18.41 27.80 -13.02
CA SER A 484 19.07 28.80 -12.19
C SER A 484 19.78 29.71 -13.18
N GLN A 485 19.46 31.00 -13.19
CA GLN A 485 20.23 31.94 -13.99
C GLN A 485 21.67 31.70 -13.57
N GLU A 486 22.45 31.10 -14.47
CA GLU A 486 23.87 30.97 -14.26
C GLU A 486 24.33 32.36 -13.84
N LYS A 487 25.03 32.45 -12.71
CA LYS A 487 26.03 33.50 -12.60
C LYS A 487 27.01 33.20 -13.72
N VAL A 488 26.68 33.64 -14.93
CA VAL A 488 27.65 33.84 -15.97
C VAL A 488 28.62 34.80 -15.30
N GLN A 489 29.81 34.30 -14.95
CA GLN A 489 31.02 35.11 -15.00
C GLN A 489 31.27 35.47 -16.48
N GLY A 490 30.28 36.11 -17.07
CA GLY A 490 30.35 36.88 -18.27
C GLY A 490 30.36 38.29 -17.74
N ASN A 491 31.31 39.06 -18.23
CA ASN A 491 31.54 40.45 -17.87
C ASN A 491 30.32 41.29 -18.31
N VAL A 492 29.17 41.13 -17.65
CA VAL A 492 28.00 41.97 -17.80
C VAL A 492 28.16 43.04 -16.73
N GLN A 493 28.67 44.18 -17.18
CA GLN A 493 28.72 45.41 -16.43
C GLN A 493 27.33 45.70 -15.88
N VAL A 494 27.12 45.38 -14.60
CA VAL A 494 25.95 45.80 -13.83
C VAL A 494 25.89 47.32 -13.95
N LYS A 495 24.97 47.84 -14.74
CA LYS A 495 24.65 49.26 -14.73
C LYS A 495 24.06 49.57 -13.37
N LYS A 496 24.92 50.02 -12.46
CA LYS A 496 24.54 50.53 -11.14
C LYS A 496 23.64 51.73 -11.35
N ASN A 497 22.39 51.61 -10.92
CA ASN A 497 21.56 52.79 -10.68
C ASN A 497 22.27 53.65 -9.65
N SER A 498 22.64 54.87 -10.04
CA SER A 498 23.25 55.85 -9.15
C SER A 498 22.16 56.79 -8.64
N THR A 499 22.27 57.20 -7.37
CA THR A 499 21.36 58.19 -6.79
C THR A 499 22.14 59.49 -6.60
N ILE A 500 21.69 60.57 -7.22
CA ILE A 500 22.26 61.91 -7.02
C ILE A 500 21.33 62.76 -6.17
N THR A 501 21.91 63.67 -5.38
CA THR A 501 21.14 64.68 -4.66
C THR A 501 21.23 66.00 -5.42
N CYS A 502 20.07 66.56 -5.75
CA CYS A 502 19.91 67.79 -6.51
C CYS A 502 19.37 68.89 -5.58
N LYS A 503 19.93 70.09 -5.63
CA LYS A 503 19.59 71.22 -4.76
C LYS A 503 19.14 72.44 -5.57
N LYS A 504 18.06 73.08 -5.14
CA LYS A 504 17.57 74.38 -5.64
C LYS A 504 17.26 75.26 -4.43
N GLY A 505 18.12 76.25 -4.15
CA GLY A 505 18.03 77.03 -2.91
C GLY A 505 18.18 76.15 -1.66
N LYS A 506 17.23 76.20 -0.72
CA LYS A 506 17.21 75.34 0.48
C LYS A 506 16.60 73.94 0.25
N ILE A 507 16.00 73.68 -0.92
CA ILE A 507 15.26 72.45 -1.21
C ILE A 507 16.21 71.41 -1.85
N THR A 508 16.21 70.19 -1.31
CA THR A 508 16.98 69.04 -1.83
C THR A 508 16.06 67.92 -2.31
N LYS A 509 16.45 67.25 -3.41
CA LYS A 509 15.71 66.14 -4.02
C LYS A 509 16.68 65.04 -4.44
N LYS A 510 16.40 63.78 -4.08
CA LYS A 510 17.18 62.61 -4.55
C LYS A 510 16.59 62.08 -5.85
N VAL A 511 17.44 61.79 -6.83
CA VAL A 511 17.06 61.25 -8.14
C VAL A 511 17.89 60.00 -8.41
N THR A 512 17.22 58.87 -8.62
CA THR A 512 17.85 57.56 -8.86
C THR A 512 17.59 57.13 -10.29
N GLY A 513 18.62 56.65 -10.98
CA GLY A 513 18.51 56.11 -12.33
C GLY A 513 19.85 55.66 -12.89
N GLU A 514 19.83 55.22 -14.14
CA GLU A 514 21.00 54.69 -14.85
C GLU A 514 22.02 55.80 -15.22
N SER A 515 21.54 57.04 -15.34
CA SER A 515 22.33 58.27 -15.50
C SER A 515 21.48 59.47 -15.04
N PRO A 516 21.28 59.63 -13.71
CA PRO A 516 20.33 60.60 -13.21
C PRO A 516 20.84 62.02 -13.49
N LYS A 517 19.95 62.89 -13.98
CA LYS A 517 20.20 64.32 -14.15
C LYS A 517 19.30 65.10 -13.21
N CYS A 518 19.80 66.24 -12.72
CA CYS A 518 18.98 67.11 -11.90
C CYS A 518 17.85 67.74 -12.73
N PRO A 519 16.61 67.82 -12.22
CA PRO A 519 15.52 68.51 -12.89
C PRO A 519 15.88 69.97 -13.17
N ALA A 520 15.23 70.57 -14.18
CA ALA A 520 15.47 71.95 -14.56
C ALA A 520 15.40 72.91 -13.35
N GLY A 521 16.48 73.66 -13.14
CA GLY A 521 16.64 74.58 -12.02
C GLY A 521 17.24 73.99 -10.74
N TYR A 522 17.58 72.69 -10.69
CA TYR A 522 18.35 72.08 -9.59
C TYR A 522 19.79 71.81 -10.02
N LYS A 523 20.76 72.04 -9.13
CA LYS A 523 22.19 71.70 -9.34
C LYS A 523 22.57 70.47 -8.52
N LYS A 524 23.44 69.61 -9.07
CA LYS A 524 23.96 68.44 -8.35
C LYS A 524 24.75 68.93 -7.12
N ARG A 525 24.46 68.35 -5.96
CA ARG A 525 25.20 68.58 -4.73
C ARG A 525 26.46 67.73 -4.70
#